data_AF-A0A5D3WPE3-F1
#
_entry.id   AF-A0A5D3WPE3-F1
#
_cell.length_a   1.000
_cell.length_b   1.000
_cell.length_c   1.000
_cell.angle_alpha   90.00
_cell.angle_beta   90.00
_cell.angle_gamma   90.00
#
_symmetry.space_group_name_H-M   'P 1'
#
loop_
_entity.id
_entity.type
_entity.pdbx_description
1 polymer ?
#
loop_
_entity_poly.entity_id
_entity_poly.type
_entity_poly.pdbx_seq_one_letter_code
_entity_poly.pdbx_strand_id
1 'polypeptide(L)'
;MMDRIQLNTRFPAPIAKPAGSAGGLAADFGKALGEIIEKTNSIQQQADQAIGKLQSGENVSLPDVVLTMEKADISMRLLVQMRNKVIEAYQEIMRMQV
;
A
#
# COMPACT_ATOMS: atom_id res chain seq x y z
N MET A 1 -23.92 37.02 50.95
CA MET A 1 -24.07 35.91 49.99
C MET A 1 -23.88 36.48 48.59
N MET A 2 -22.66 36.39 48.04
CA MET A 2 -22.31 36.85 46.68
C MET A 2 -21.35 35.81 46.11
N ASP A 3 -21.91 34.73 45.57
CA ASP A 3 -21.17 33.65 44.93
C ASP A 3 -20.71 34.14 43.55
N ARG A 4 -19.41 34.45 43.43
CA ARG A 4 -18.79 34.76 42.14
C ARG A 4 -18.58 33.44 41.40
N ILE A 5 -19.56 33.10 40.57
CA ILE A 5 -19.42 32.07 39.52
C ILE A 5 -18.24 32.48 38.64
N GLN A 6 -17.09 31.86 38.88
CA GLN A 6 -15.96 31.87 37.97
C GLN A 6 -16.39 31.10 36.72
N LEU A 7 -16.73 31.82 35.65
CA LEU A 7 -16.80 31.24 34.31
C LEU A 7 -15.36 30.91 33.88
N ASN A 8 -14.86 29.76 34.34
CA ASN A 8 -13.64 29.15 33.82
C ASN A 8 -13.95 28.62 32.41
N THR A 9 -13.88 29.50 31.42
CA THR A 9 -13.78 29.14 30.00
C THR A 9 -12.39 28.54 29.76
N ARG A 10 -12.20 27.31 30.22
CA ARG A 10 -11.14 26.44 29.73
C ARG A 10 -11.49 26.08 28.29
N PHE A 11 -11.09 26.92 27.36
CA PHE A 11 -11.03 26.54 25.95
C PHE A 11 -10.21 25.26 25.86
N PRO A 12 -10.75 24.14 25.35
CA PRO A 12 -9.93 23.00 25.01
C PRO A 12 -8.98 23.48 23.91
N ALA A 13 -7.68 23.38 24.18
CA ALA A 13 -6.67 23.58 23.16
C ALA A 13 -7.06 22.77 21.93
N PRO A 14 -6.84 23.27 20.69
CA PRO A 14 -6.92 22.41 19.53
C PRO A 14 -6.01 21.23 19.82
N ILE A 15 -6.61 20.05 19.90
CA ILE A 15 -5.91 18.77 19.93
C ILE A 15 -4.99 18.80 18.73
N ALA A 16 -3.73 19.16 18.96
CA ALA A 16 -2.67 18.96 18.03
C ALA A 16 -2.69 17.46 17.76
N LYS A 17 -3.23 17.09 16.60
CA LYS A 17 -3.12 15.75 16.04
C LYS A 17 -1.68 15.32 16.30
N PRO A 18 -1.43 14.19 16.99
CA PRO A 18 -0.06 13.79 17.23
C PRO A 18 0.59 13.74 15.86
N ALA A 19 1.66 14.51 15.69
CA ALA A 19 2.53 14.40 14.55
C ALA A 19 3.00 12.95 14.55
N GLY A 20 2.31 12.12 13.76
CA GLY A 20 2.62 10.72 13.61
C GLY A 20 4.07 10.66 13.19
N SER A 21 4.91 10.12 14.08
CA SER A 21 6.33 9.99 13.85
C SER A 21 6.53 9.37 12.47
N ALA A 22 7.46 9.91 11.68
CA ALA A 22 7.76 9.43 10.32
C ALA A 22 7.97 7.89 10.24
N GLY A 23 8.31 7.24 11.36
CA GLY A 23 8.37 5.78 11.50
C GLY A 23 7.03 5.04 11.34
N GLY A 24 5.88 5.64 11.67
CA GLY A 24 4.56 5.03 11.47
C GLY A 24 4.16 4.98 9.99
N LEU A 25 4.49 6.04 9.24
CA LEU A 25 4.25 6.09 7.78
C LEU A 25 5.13 5.09 7.03
N ALA A 26 6.39 4.92 7.45
CA ALA A 26 7.31 3.94 6.88
C ALA A 26 6.88 2.49 7.14
N ALA A 27 6.36 2.19 8.34
CA ALA A 27 5.83 0.88 8.69
C ALA A 27 4.54 0.54 7.91
N ASP A 28 3.66 1.52 7.72
CA ASP A 28 2.42 1.37 6.93
C ASP A 28 2.74 1.15 5.43
N PHE A 29 3.71 1.88 4.90
CA PHE A 29 4.19 1.71 3.54
C PHE A 29 4.88 0.35 3.31
N GLY A 30 5.69 -0.12 4.27
CA GLY A 30 6.31 -1.45 4.21
C GLY A 30 5.28 -2.59 4.18
N LYS A 31 4.19 -2.45 4.94
CA LYS A 31 3.06 -3.40 4.90
C LYS A 31 2.36 -3.37 3.54
N ALA A 32 2.03 -2.19 3.03
CA ALA A 32 1.40 -2.04 1.72
C ALA A 32 2.28 -2.62 0.60
N LEU A 33 3.59 -2.44 0.67
CA LEU A 33 4.53 -3.05 -0.29
C LEU A 33 4.51 -4.58 -0.19
N GLY A 34 4.52 -5.13 1.03
CA GLY A 34 4.40 -6.58 1.25
C GLY A 34 3.15 -7.16 0.60
N GLU A 35 1.99 -6.52 0.83
CA GLU A 35 0.72 -6.94 0.22
C GLU A 35 0.77 -6.87 -1.31
N ILE A 36 1.40 -5.85 -1.90
CA ILE A 36 1.51 -5.71 -3.35
C ILE A 36 2.43 -6.79 -3.95
N ILE A 37 3.50 -7.17 -3.25
CA ILE A 37 4.37 -8.28 -3.65
C ILE A 37 3.59 -9.60 -3.64
N GLU A 38 2.87 -9.90 -2.56
CA GLU A 38 2.04 -11.10 -2.46
C GLU A 38 0.95 -11.13 -3.54
N LYS A 39 0.28 -10.00 -3.77
CA LYS A 39 -0.74 -9.86 -4.80
C LYS A 39 -0.18 -10.07 -6.20
N THR A 40 1.01 -9.54 -6.50
CA THR A 40 1.67 -9.74 -7.79
C THR A 40 2.06 -11.20 -8.01
N ASN A 41 2.52 -11.89 -6.96
CA ASN A 41 2.79 -13.32 -7.00
C ASN A 41 1.51 -14.12 -7.30
N SER A 42 0.40 -13.79 -6.64
CA SER A 42 -0.90 -14.43 -6.89
C SER A 42 -1.39 -14.20 -8.33
N ILE A 43 -1.23 -12.99 -8.88
CA ILE A 43 -1.61 -12.69 -10.27
C ILE A 43 -0.76 -13.49 -11.26
N GLN A 44 0.56 -13.63 -11.01
CA GLN A 44 1.43 -14.50 -11.82
C GLN A 44 0.95 -15.95 -11.79
N GLN A 45 0.71 -16.52 -10.61
CA GLN A 45 0.21 -17.90 -10.48
C GLN A 45 -1.14 -18.09 -11.19
N GLN A 46 -2.04 -17.10 -11.13
CA GLN A 46 -3.31 -17.14 -11.85
C GLN A 46 -3.11 -17.15 -13.36
N ALA A 47 -2.15 -16.38 -13.88
CA ALA A 47 -1.80 -16.39 -15.29
C ALA A 47 -1.26 -17.78 -15.72
N ASP A 48 -0.32 -18.35 -14.96
CA ASP A 48 0.20 -19.70 -15.21
C ASP A 48 -0.90 -20.77 -15.19
N GLN A 49 -1.82 -20.70 -14.22
CA GLN A 49 -2.97 -21.61 -14.15
C GLN A 49 -3.93 -21.42 -15.33
N ALA A 50 -4.19 -20.17 -15.74
CA ALA A 50 -5.06 -19.87 -16.87
C ALA A 50 -4.49 -20.42 -18.18
N ILE A 51 -3.16 -20.33 -18.37
CA ILE A 51 -2.44 -20.94 -19.49
C ILE A 51 -2.56 -22.46 -19.46
N GLY A 52 -2.32 -23.08 -18.29
CA GLY A 52 -2.41 -24.54 -18.14
C GLY A 52 -3.82 -25.08 -18.40
N LYS A 53 -4.86 -24.37 -17.93
CA LYS A 53 -6.26 -24.73 -18.17
C LYS A 53 -6.67 -24.57 -19.63
N LEU A 54 -6.18 -23.53 -20.31
CA LEU A 54 -6.36 -23.34 -21.75
C LEU A 54 -5.73 -24.50 -22.55
N GLN A 55 -4.54 -24.95 -22.16
CA GLN A 55 -3.85 -26.09 -22.80
C GLN A 55 -4.53 -27.43 -22.52
N SER A 56 -5.13 -27.61 -21.34
CA SER A 56 -5.90 -28.82 -20.97
C SER A 56 -7.27 -28.91 -21.64
N GLY A 57 -7.70 -27.89 -22.40
CA GLY A 57 -9.01 -27.87 -23.05
C GLY A 57 -10.18 -27.64 -22.08
N GLU A 58 -9.91 -27.22 -20.85
CA GLU A 58 -10.92 -26.75 -19.91
C GLU A 58 -11.48 -25.41 -20.43
N ASN A 59 -12.77 -25.12 -20.16
CA ASN A 59 -13.52 -23.99 -20.70
C ASN A 59 -13.02 -22.64 -20.15
N VAL A 60 -11.79 -22.27 -20.51
CA VAL A 60 -11.20 -20.97 -20.23
C VAL A 60 -11.22 -20.19 -21.53
N SER A 61 -11.99 -19.12 -21.54
CA SER A 61 -12.04 -18.21 -22.68
C SER A 61 -10.64 -17.65 -22.91
N LEU A 62 -10.09 -17.87 -24.10
CA LEU A 62 -8.85 -17.23 -24.56
C LEU A 62 -8.74 -15.73 -24.16
N PRO A 63 -9.79 -14.89 -24.30
CA PRO A 63 -9.74 -13.51 -23.83
C PRO A 63 -9.50 -13.32 -22.33
N ASP A 64 -9.96 -14.23 -21.46
CA ASP A 64 -9.67 -14.19 -20.01
C ASP A 64 -8.19 -14.47 -19.73
N VAL A 65 -7.58 -15.40 -20.48
CA VAL A 65 -6.15 -15.72 -20.35
C VAL A 65 -5.30 -14.51 -20.75
N VAL A 66 -5.59 -13.90 -21.91
CA VAL A 66 -4.89 -12.70 -22.38
C VAL A 66 -5.07 -11.54 -21.41
N LEU A 67 -6.28 -11.32 -20.90
CA LEU A 67 -6.53 -10.28 -19.89
C LEU A 67 -5.75 -10.54 -18.60
N THR A 68 -5.65 -11.78 -18.16
CA THR A 68 -4.90 -12.16 -16.96
C THR A 68 -3.40 -11.95 -17.17
N MET A 69 -2.87 -12.26 -18.35
CA MET A 69 -1.49 -11.96 -18.74
C MET A 69 -1.21 -10.46 -18.75
N GLU A 70 -2.09 -9.64 -19.35
CA GLU A 70 -1.92 -8.19 -19.37
C GLU A 70 -1.95 -7.59 -17.95
N LYS A 71 -2.86 -8.07 -17.09
CA LYS A 71 -2.89 -7.70 -15.67
C LYS A 71 -1.58 -8.05 -14.96
N ALA A 72 -1.01 -9.22 -15.24
CA ALA A 72 0.27 -9.63 -14.66
C ALA A 72 1.42 -8.71 -15.11
N ASP A 73 1.52 -8.40 -16.40
CA ASP A 73 2.55 -7.51 -16.95
C ASP A 73 2.47 -6.10 -16.34
N ILE A 74 1.27 -5.50 -16.32
CA ILE A 74 1.05 -4.16 -15.74
C ILE A 74 1.38 -4.16 -14.24
N SER A 75 0.97 -5.19 -13.50
CA SER A 75 1.26 -5.31 -12.06
C SER A 75 2.75 -5.46 -11.79
N MET A 76 3.47 -6.21 -12.63
CA MET A 76 4.91 -6.40 -12.52
C MET A 76 5.68 -5.08 -12.79
N ARG A 77 5.26 -4.31 -13.80
CA ARG A 77 5.82 -2.97 -14.08
C ARG A 77 5.60 -2.03 -12.91
N LEU A 78 4.41 -2.03 -12.34
CA LEU A 78 4.08 -1.24 -11.15
C LEU A 78 4.98 -1.63 -9.96
N LEU A 79 5.18 -2.92 -9.73
CA LEU A 79 6.04 -3.43 -8.66
C LEU A 79 7.49 -2.93 -8.80
N VAL A 80 8.05 -2.95 -10.01
CA VAL A 80 9.41 -2.45 -10.27
C VAL A 80 9.51 -0.95 -9.97
N GLN A 81 8.51 -0.16 -10.36
CA GLN A 81 8.47 1.27 -10.02
C GLN A 81 8.35 1.50 -8.52
N MET A 82 7.54 0.71 -7.83
CA MET A 82 7.41 0.79 -6.38
C MET A 82 8.70 0.40 -5.67
N ARG A 83 9.40 -0.66 -6.10
CA ARG A 83 10.73 -1.03 -5.58
C ARG A 83 11.68 0.16 -5.61
N ASN A 84 11.74 0.87 -6.75
CA ASN A 84 12.61 2.04 -6.89
C ASN A 84 12.18 3.15 -5.91
N LYS A 85 10.88 3.45 -5.83
CA LYS A 85 10.31 4.45 -4.91
C LYS A 85 10.58 4.12 -3.43
N VAL A 86 10.57 2.83 -3.07
CA VAL A 86 10.85 2.36 -1.70
C VAL A 86 12.31 2.60 -1.33
N ILE A 87 13.23 2.32 -2.25
CA ILE A 87 14.66 2.58 -2.05
C ILE A 87 14.90 4.08 -1.88
N GLU A 88 14.25 4.92 -2.69
CA GLU A 88 14.32 6.39 -2.56
C GLU A 88 13.74 6.87 -1.22
N ALA A 89 12.57 6.36 -0.81
CA ALA A 89 11.94 6.72 0.45
C ALA A 89 12.79 6.31 1.67
N TYR A 90 13.44 5.14 1.60
CA TYR A 90 14.38 4.71 2.64
C TYR A 90 15.60 5.65 2.73
N GLN A 91 16.15 6.05 1.58
CA GLN A 91 17.26 7.00 1.53
C GLN A 91 16.87 8.39 2.06
N GLU A 92 15.66 8.87 1.75
CA GLU A 92 15.16 10.16 2.23
C GLU A 92 14.98 10.16 3.76
N ILE A 93 14.41 9.09 4.34
CA ILE A 93 14.26 8.98 5.80
C ILE A 93 15.61 9.03 6.50
N MET A 94 16.65 8.38 5.95
CA MET A 94 18.01 8.45 6.51
C MET A 94 18.62 9.86 6.41
N ARG A 95 18.35 10.58 5.32
CA ARG A 95 18.81 11.96 5.13
C ARG A 95 18.15 12.97 6.07
N MET A 96 16.91 12.72 6.48
CA MET A 96 16.22 13.57 7.46
C MET A 96 16.68 13.35 8.92
N GLN A 97 17.34 12.23 9.22
CA GLN A 97 17.73 11.86 10.59
C GLN A 97 19.17 12.27 10.97
N VAL A 98 19.98 12.76 10.03
CA VAL A 98 21.36 13.21 10.29
C VAL A 98 21.46 14.70 10.56
#